data_AF-A0A1V6HAG7-F1
#
_entry.id   AF-A0A1V6HAG7-F1
#
_cell.length_a   1.000
_cell.length_b   1.000
_cell.length_c   1.000
_cell.angle_alpha   90.00
_cell.angle_beta   90.00
_cell.angle_gamma   90.00
#
_symmetry.space_group_name_H-M   'P 1'
#
loop_
_entity.id
_entity.type
_entity.pdbx_description
1 polymer ?
#
loop_
_entity_poly.entity_id
_entity_poly.type
_entity_poly.pdbx_seq_one_letter_code
_entity_poly.pdbx_strand_id
1 'polypeptide(L)'
;MAEAYRKAYETDTEAPFGGIVIVNRPLDLETATLINNIFTEIIIAPAFEPDVTEFLKKKKNRRLIHYEFSLLEKPLNHLEIKTLTCGYLAQDWDLVNESIENWKIVTNKQPAPEELEAIIYAWKAVSILKSNAIAIAKKDRVLGLGCGQTSRIDAVQLAIWKAKKFGHDLTDSVCASDGFFPFRDCIDTLAKNGISAIIQPGGSKNDEECISACNELNIAMVFTGVRHFKH
;
A
#
# COMPACT_ATOMS: atom_id res chain seq x y z
N MET A 1 -9.44 3.87 -16.57
CA MET A 1 -9.11 4.39 -15.22
C MET A 1 -10.22 4.10 -14.22
N ALA A 2 -11.49 4.22 -14.64
CA ALA A 2 -12.66 3.87 -13.86
C ALA A 2 -12.55 2.51 -13.12
N GLU A 3 -12.04 1.47 -13.78
CA GLU A 3 -11.81 0.17 -13.14
C GLU A 3 -10.83 0.25 -11.96
N ALA A 4 -9.70 0.94 -12.11
CA ALA A 4 -8.74 1.13 -11.02
C ALA A 4 -9.34 1.90 -9.85
N TYR A 5 -10.17 2.92 -10.12
CA TYR A 5 -10.91 3.63 -9.09
C TYR A 5 -11.89 2.72 -8.34
N ARG A 6 -12.67 1.90 -9.06
CA ARG A 6 -13.61 0.94 -8.42
C ARG A 6 -12.86 -0.02 -7.51
N LYS A 7 -11.76 -0.61 -7.99
CA LYS A 7 -10.93 -1.53 -7.20
C LYS A 7 -10.35 -0.86 -5.95
N ALA A 8 -9.86 0.38 -6.08
CA ALA A 8 -9.36 1.13 -4.93
C ALA A 8 -10.49 1.44 -3.92
N TYR A 9 -11.67 1.86 -4.40
CA TYR A 9 -12.83 2.13 -3.56
C TYR A 9 -13.37 0.88 -2.85
N GLU A 10 -13.35 -0.27 -3.51
CA GLU A 10 -13.78 -1.56 -2.93
C GLU A 10 -12.94 -1.98 -1.72
N THR A 11 -11.66 -1.58 -1.64
CA THR A 11 -10.78 -1.85 -0.48
C THR A 11 -11.45 -1.52 0.85
N ASP A 12 -12.07 -0.34 0.90
CA ASP A 12 -12.81 0.16 2.05
C ASP A 12 -13.85 1.16 1.54
N THR A 13 -15.12 0.78 1.54
CA THR A 13 -16.19 1.62 0.98
C THR A 13 -16.68 2.71 1.94
N GLU A 14 -16.23 2.70 3.20
CA GLU A 14 -16.66 3.65 4.25
C GLU A 14 -15.65 4.80 4.42
N ALA A 15 -14.36 4.50 4.54
CA ALA A 15 -13.32 5.48 4.83
C ALA A 15 -13.13 6.60 3.77
N PRO A 16 -13.38 6.38 2.46
CA PRO A 16 -13.19 7.41 1.44
C PRO A 16 -14.16 8.61 1.52
N PHE A 17 -15.18 8.57 2.39
CA PHE A 17 -16.07 9.71 2.60
C PHE A 17 -15.29 10.91 3.19
N GLY A 18 -15.25 12.02 2.46
CA GLY A 18 -14.40 13.17 2.80
C GLY A 18 -12.93 12.98 2.43
N GLY A 19 -12.63 11.93 1.66
CA GLY A 19 -11.27 11.56 1.27
C GLY A 19 -10.66 12.43 0.18
N ILE A 20 -9.43 12.06 -0.16
CA ILE A 20 -8.61 12.65 -1.22
C ILE A 20 -8.43 11.58 -2.29
N VAL A 21 -8.67 11.93 -3.55
CA VAL A 21 -8.43 11.06 -4.70
C VAL A 21 -7.29 11.64 -5.53
N ILE A 22 -6.30 10.81 -5.84
CA ILE A 22 -5.18 11.16 -6.71
C ILE A 22 -5.19 10.18 -7.88
N VAL A 23 -5.12 10.69 -9.10
CA VAL A 23 -4.99 9.88 -10.32
C VAL A 23 -3.69 10.20 -11.02
N ASN A 24 -3.12 9.22 -11.74
CA ASN A 24 -1.84 9.34 -12.46
C ASN A 24 -2.00 9.43 -13.98
N ARG A 25 -3.20 9.78 -14.46
CA ARG A 25 -3.54 10.00 -15.88
C ARG A 25 -4.57 11.14 -15.96
N PRO A 26 -4.73 11.80 -17.12
CA PRO A 26 -5.80 12.79 -17.30
C PRO A 26 -7.14 12.25 -16.81
N LEU A 27 -7.84 13.02 -15.97
CA LEU A 27 -9.10 12.59 -15.36
C LEU A 27 -10.21 12.60 -16.41
N ASP A 28 -10.75 11.42 -16.74
CA ASP A 28 -11.88 11.21 -17.66
C ASP A 28 -13.25 11.39 -16.97
N LEU A 29 -14.28 11.64 -17.77
CA LEU A 29 -15.65 11.89 -17.27
C LEU A 29 -16.27 10.66 -16.59
N GLU A 30 -15.94 9.45 -17.04
CA GLU A 30 -16.45 8.20 -16.46
C GLU A 30 -15.97 8.05 -15.01
N THR A 31 -14.66 8.18 -14.80
CA THR A 31 -14.01 8.12 -13.49
C THR A 31 -14.45 9.28 -12.60
N ALA A 32 -14.52 10.50 -13.17
CA ALA A 32 -15.02 11.67 -12.44
C ALA A 32 -16.46 11.46 -11.94
N THR A 33 -17.31 10.80 -12.73
CA THR A 33 -18.69 10.46 -12.33
C THR A 33 -18.69 9.50 -11.15
N LEU A 34 -17.84 8.47 -11.15
CA LEU A 34 -17.71 7.54 -10.04
C LEU A 34 -17.23 8.24 -8.76
N ILE A 35 -16.19 9.09 -8.86
CA ILE A 35 -15.71 9.89 -7.73
C ILE A 35 -16.83 10.79 -7.19
N ASN A 36 -17.65 11.36 -8.08
CA ASN A 36 -18.70 12.29 -7.69
C ASN A 36 -19.91 11.63 -6.97
N ASN A 37 -20.04 10.31 -7.03
CA ASN A 37 -21.06 9.58 -6.28
C ASN A 37 -20.78 9.60 -4.76
N ILE A 38 -19.56 9.95 -4.38
CA ILE A 38 -19.10 10.01 -2.99
C ILE A 38 -18.72 11.45 -2.68
N PHE A 39 -18.90 11.85 -1.43
CA PHE A 39 -18.32 13.11 -0.98
C PHE A 39 -16.79 12.99 -0.97
N THR A 40 -16.12 13.72 -1.86
CA THR A 40 -14.66 13.76 -1.98
C THR A 40 -14.20 15.21 -1.88
N GLU A 41 -13.31 15.49 -0.92
CA GLU A 41 -12.85 16.85 -0.63
C GLU A 41 -11.88 17.37 -1.69
N ILE A 42 -10.92 16.54 -2.08
CA ILE A 42 -9.82 16.92 -2.97
C ILE A 42 -9.67 15.89 -4.08
N ILE A 43 -9.58 16.36 -5.32
CA ILE A 43 -9.20 15.55 -6.48
C ILE A 43 -7.93 16.14 -7.07
N ILE A 44 -6.90 15.30 -7.19
CA ILE A 44 -5.59 15.66 -7.72
C ILE A 44 -5.34 14.86 -9.00
N ALA A 45 -5.07 15.54 -10.11
CA ALA A 45 -4.88 14.92 -11.42
C ALA A 45 -3.81 15.65 -12.24
N PRO A 46 -3.10 14.96 -13.15
CA PRO A 46 -2.12 15.59 -14.03
C PRO A 46 -2.77 16.37 -15.19
N ALA A 47 -4.07 16.17 -15.41
CA ALA A 47 -4.90 16.94 -16.33
C ALA A 47 -6.36 16.58 -16.06
N PHE A 48 -7.29 17.40 -16.56
CA PHE A 48 -8.72 17.11 -16.59
C PHE A 48 -9.17 17.13 -18.05
N GLU A 49 -9.86 16.09 -18.50
CA GLU A 49 -10.43 16.06 -19.85
C GLU A 49 -11.51 17.15 -20.03
N PRO A 50 -11.91 17.46 -21.28
CA PRO A 50 -13.00 18.41 -21.55
C PRO A 50 -14.24 18.11 -20.70
N ASP A 51 -14.91 19.16 -20.24
CA ASP A 51 -16.12 19.12 -19.41
C ASP A 51 -15.99 18.51 -18.00
N VAL A 52 -14.88 17.81 -17.68
CA VAL A 52 -14.68 17.16 -16.37
C VAL A 52 -14.59 18.19 -15.25
N THR A 53 -13.86 19.28 -15.47
CA THR A 53 -13.72 20.36 -14.48
C THR A 53 -15.09 20.99 -14.16
N GLU A 54 -15.89 21.30 -15.18
CA GLU A 54 -17.22 21.90 -15.00
C GLU A 54 -18.21 20.92 -14.35
N PHE A 55 -18.12 19.63 -14.70
CA PHE A 55 -18.88 18.59 -14.02
C PHE A 55 -18.53 18.51 -12.53
N LEU A 56 -17.25 18.50 -12.17
CA LEU A 56 -16.79 18.35 -10.79
C LEU A 56 -17.04 19.60 -9.94
N LYS A 57 -17.03 20.80 -10.55
CA LYS A 57 -17.33 22.09 -9.90
C LYS A 57 -18.78 22.23 -9.42
N LYS A 58 -19.70 21.35 -9.86
CA LYS A 58 -21.07 21.29 -9.33
C LYS A 58 -21.12 21.12 -7.80
N LYS A 59 -20.05 20.57 -7.19
CA LYS A 59 -19.85 20.52 -5.74
C LYS A 59 -18.99 21.70 -5.28
N LYS A 60 -19.62 22.74 -4.71
CA LYS A 60 -18.98 24.03 -4.38
C LYS A 60 -17.71 23.95 -3.51
N ASN A 61 -17.63 22.97 -2.60
CA ASN A 61 -16.52 22.87 -1.63
C ASN A 61 -15.38 21.95 -2.08
N ARG A 62 -15.50 21.33 -3.26
CA ARG A 62 -14.49 20.40 -3.78
C ARG A 62 -13.28 21.18 -4.30
N ARG A 63 -12.08 20.75 -3.89
CA ARG A 63 -10.80 21.27 -4.37
C ARG A 63 -10.32 20.41 -5.53
N LEU A 64 -10.04 21.03 -6.67
CA LEU A 64 -9.44 20.38 -7.84
C LEU A 64 -8.01 20.89 -7.98
N ILE A 65 -7.04 19.98 -7.96
CA ILE A 65 -5.62 20.31 -8.03
C ILE A 65 -5.03 19.67 -9.29
N HIS A 66 -4.42 20.51 -10.10
CA HIS A 66 -3.56 20.08 -11.18
C HIS A 66 -2.13 19.91 -10.67
N TYR A 67 -1.45 18.82 -11.03
CA TYR A 67 -0.03 18.63 -10.72
C TYR A 67 0.77 18.28 -11.96
N GLU A 68 2.03 18.70 -11.99
CA GLU A 68 2.98 18.37 -13.06
C GLU A 68 3.74 17.08 -12.71
N PHE A 69 3.87 16.14 -13.66
CA PHE A 69 4.61 14.90 -13.43
C PHE A 69 6.07 15.12 -13.04
N SER A 70 6.69 16.21 -13.49
CA SER A 70 8.05 16.59 -13.13
C SER A 70 8.25 16.77 -11.63
N LEU A 71 7.18 17.05 -10.87
CA LEU A 71 7.22 17.15 -9.41
C LEU A 71 7.36 15.78 -8.72
N LEU A 72 7.11 14.68 -9.42
CA LEU A 72 7.18 13.31 -8.89
C LEU A 72 8.54 12.64 -9.15
N GLU A 73 9.35 13.15 -10.08
CA GLU A 73 10.63 12.52 -10.45
C GLU A 73 11.65 12.62 -9.32
N LYS A 74 11.74 13.79 -8.69
CA LYS A 74 12.63 14.04 -7.56
C LYS A 74 11.99 15.04 -6.60
N PRO A 75 12.14 14.83 -5.28
CA PRO A 75 11.80 15.85 -4.32
C PRO A 75 12.49 17.17 -4.65
N LEU A 76 11.74 18.27 -4.70
CA LEU A 76 12.31 19.61 -4.93
C LEU A 76 13.36 19.97 -3.86
N ASN A 77 13.15 19.49 -2.63
CA ASN A 77 14.14 19.51 -1.56
C ASN A 77 14.57 18.06 -1.27
N HIS A 78 15.86 17.77 -1.34
CA HIS A 78 16.41 16.43 -1.04
C HIS A 78 16.21 16.02 0.42
N LEU A 79 15.93 16.97 1.32
CA LEU A 79 15.66 16.71 2.73
C LEU A 79 14.16 16.72 3.04
N GLU A 80 13.70 15.68 3.73
CA GLU A 80 12.46 15.66 4.49
C GLU A 80 12.71 16.29 5.88
N ILE A 81 11.92 17.31 6.23
CA ILE A 81 12.01 17.99 7.52
C ILE A 81 10.88 17.53 8.45
N LYS A 82 11.24 17.10 9.66
CA LYS A 82 10.29 16.79 10.75
C LYS A 82 10.44 17.81 11.86
N THR A 83 9.40 18.62 12.07
CA THR A 83 9.38 19.63 13.14
C THR A 83 9.18 18.98 14.52
N LEU A 84 9.93 19.46 15.51
CA LEU A 84 9.85 19.10 16.92
C LEU A 84 9.56 20.36 17.75
N THR A 85 9.20 20.19 19.02
CA THR A 85 8.86 21.31 19.92
C THR A 85 9.94 22.40 19.98
N CYS A 86 11.21 22.02 19.90
CA CYS A 86 12.35 22.93 20.04
C CYS A 86 13.31 22.92 18.84
N GLY A 87 12.89 22.41 17.68
CA GLY A 87 13.77 22.29 16.52
C GLY A 87 13.21 21.45 15.38
N TYR A 88 14.08 20.85 14.58
CA TYR A 88 13.69 19.92 13.53
C TYR A 88 14.74 18.84 13.32
N LEU A 89 14.31 17.71 12.78
CA LEU A 89 15.19 16.71 12.16
C LEU A 89 15.13 16.88 10.64
N ALA A 90 16.25 16.63 9.99
CA ALA A 90 16.35 16.57 8.53
C ALA A 90 16.94 15.22 8.14
N GLN A 91 16.32 14.57 7.16
CA GLN A 91 16.76 13.27 6.63
C GLN A 91 16.54 13.24 5.12
N ASP A 92 17.24 12.37 4.41
CA ASP A 92 16.93 12.13 2.99
C ASP A 92 15.53 11.53 2.84
N TRP A 93 14.90 11.76 1.69
CA TRP A 93 13.63 11.12 1.37
C TRP A 93 13.79 9.61 1.17
N ASP A 94 12.85 8.85 1.73
CA ASP A 94 12.67 7.44 1.40
C ASP A 94 11.92 7.32 0.06
N LEU A 95 12.66 7.01 -1.02
CA LEU A 95 12.16 7.04 -2.40
C LEU A 95 11.67 5.68 -2.92
N VAL A 96 11.78 4.59 -2.14
CA VAL A 96 11.34 3.24 -2.53
C VAL A 96 11.83 2.88 -3.95
N ASN A 97 13.15 2.93 -4.14
CA ASN A 97 13.83 2.83 -5.42
C ASN A 97 14.82 1.66 -5.49
N GLU A 98 14.75 0.73 -4.54
CA GLU A 98 15.52 -0.49 -4.55
C GLU A 98 15.25 -1.35 -5.79
N SER A 99 16.31 -1.96 -6.30
CA SER A 99 16.25 -2.85 -7.45
C SER A 99 15.64 -4.20 -7.04
N ILE A 100 14.57 -4.58 -7.74
CA ILE A 100 13.83 -5.83 -7.52
C ILE A 100 14.75 -7.05 -7.73
N GLU A 101 15.75 -6.91 -8.59
CA GLU A 101 16.77 -7.93 -8.86
C GLU A 101 17.62 -8.29 -7.63
N ASN A 102 17.69 -7.39 -6.63
CA ASN A 102 18.39 -7.65 -5.38
C ASN A 102 17.53 -8.37 -4.34
N TRP A 103 16.22 -8.51 -4.59
CA TRP A 103 15.34 -9.21 -3.67
C TRP A 103 15.64 -10.71 -3.65
N LYS A 104 15.53 -11.31 -2.47
CA LYS A 104 15.86 -12.73 -2.24
C LYS A 104 14.61 -13.50 -1.90
N ILE A 105 14.33 -14.55 -2.66
CA ILE A 105 13.32 -15.54 -2.29
C ILE A 105 13.99 -16.49 -1.29
N VAL A 106 13.56 -16.44 -0.03
CA VAL A 106 14.20 -17.13 1.09
C VAL A 106 13.52 -18.45 1.47
N THR A 107 12.42 -18.78 0.80
CA THR A 107 11.63 -20.01 0.98
C THR A 107 11.80 -20.98 -0.18
N ASN A 108 11.41 -22.24 0.05
CA ASN A 108 11.37 -23.29 -0.97
C ASN A 108 10.37 -22.97 -2.08
N LYS A 109 9.19 -22.45 -1.72
CA LYS A 109 8.17 -22.02 -2.69
C LYS A 109 8.63 -20.75 -3.38
N GLN A 110 8.53 -20.76 -4.71
CA GLN A 110 8.68 -19.58 -5.56
C GLN A 110 7.31 -18.90 -5.74
N PRO A 111 7.24 -17.56 -5.74
CA PRO A 111 6.01 -16.85 -6.05
C PRO A 111 5.62 -17.09 -7.51
N ALA A 112 4.33 -17.27 -7.77
CA ALA A 112 3.78 -17.31 -9.12
C ALA A 112 3.96 -15.95 -9.84
N PRO A 113 3.93 -15.90 -11.18
CA PRO A 113 4.09 -14.64 -11.92
C PRO A 113 3.13 -13.52 -11.50
N GLU A 114 1.86 -13.85 -11.22
CA GLU A 114 0.88 -12.86 -10.74
C GLU A 114 1.15 -12.42 -9.28
N GLU A 115 1.71 -13.30 -8.46
CA GLU A 115 2.13 -12.97 -7.10
C GLU A 115 3.34 -12.04 -7.12
N LEU A 116 4.25 -12.15 -8.10
CA LEU A 116 5.37 -11.21 -8.25
C LEU A 116 4.89 -9.78 -8.55
N GLU A 117 3.91 -9.62 -9.44
CA GLU A 117 3.29 -8.32 -9.69
C GLU A 117 2.60 -7.77 -8.43
N ALA A 118 1.90 -8.64 -7.69
CA ALA A 118 1.26 -8.29 -6.42
C ALA A 118 2.27 -7.93 -5.32
N ILE A 119 3.41 -8.61 -5.25
CA ILE A 119 4.52 -8.31 -4.33
C ILE A 119 5.04 -6.90 -4.57
N ILE A 120 5.32 -6.54 -5.84
CA ILE A 120 5.81 -5.21 -6.19
C ILE A 120 4.77 -4.13 -5.85
N TYR A 121 3.50 -4.40 -6.14
CA TYR A 121 2.41 -3.48 -5.81
C TYR A 121 2.26 -3.31 -4.29
N ALA A 122 2.21 -4.41 -3.54
CA ALA A 122 2.03 -4.43 -2.09
C ALA A 122 3.19 -3.72 -1.37
N TRP A 123 4.42 -3.91 -1.86
CA TRP A 123 5.61 -3.26 -1.30
C TRP A 123 5.56 -1.73 -1.43
N LYS A 124 5.18 -1.22 -2.60
CA LYS A 124 4.97 0.22 -2.81
C LYS A 124 3.78 0.76 -2.01
N ALA A 125 2.74 -0.05 -1.82
CA ALA A 125 1.58 0.35 -1.02
C ALA A 125 1.92 0.42 0.48
N VAL A 126 2.70 -0.52 1.01
CA VAL A 126 3.02 -0.56 2.45
C VAL A 126 4.01 0.54 2.85
N SER A 127 4.96 0.91 1.99
CA SER A 127 6.02 1.89 2.28
C SER A 127 5.52 3.31 2.54
N ILE A 128 4.30 3.65 2.07
CA ILE A 128 3.71 4.98 2.28
C ILE A 128 2.86 5.07 3.55
N LEU A 129 2.54 3.93 4.18
CA LEU A 129 1.69 3.85 5.38
C LEU A 129 2.48 4.21 6.64
N LYS A 130 1.75 4.50 7.72
CA LYS A 130 2.35 4.72 9.05
C LYS A 130 2.67 3.38 9.72
N SER A 131 3.87 3.24 10.23
CA SER A 131 4.38 2.03 10.87
C SER A 131 3.74 1.77 12.25
N ASN A 132 3.65 0.52 12.70
CA ASN A 132 3.90 -0.71 11.94
C ASN A 132 2.80 -0.95 10.90
N ALA A 133 3.18 -1.30 9.67
CA ALA A 133 2.26 -1.35 8.55
C ALA A 133 2.25 -2.70 7.83
N ILE A 134 1.04 -3.12 7.47
CA ILE A 134 0.72 -4.30 6.68
C ILE A 134 -0.21 -3.88 5.54
N ALA A 135 0.14 -4.28 4.32
CA ALA A 135 -0.73 -4.19 3.15
C ALA A 135 -0.96 -5.59 2.59
N ILE A 136 -2.22 -5.99 2.47
CA ILE A 136 -2.62 -7.21 1.78
C ILE A 136 -3.17 -6.80 0.42
N ALA A 137 -2.64 -7.37 -0.66
CA ALA A 137 -2.94 -6.92 -2.01
C ALA A 137 -2.95 -8.06 -3.03
N LYS A 138 -3.58 -7.79 -4.18
CA LYS A 138 -3.36 -8.50 -5.45
C LYS A 138 -2.60 -7.56 -6.40
N LYS A 139 -2.27 -8.05 -7.59
CA LYS A 139 -1.49 -7.30 -8.60
C LYS A 139 -2.08 -5.94 -8.99
N ASP A 140 -3.38 -5.74 -8.76
CA ASP A 140 -4.13 -4.58 -9.24
C ASP A 140 -4.79 -3.74 -8.14
N ARG A 141 -4.74 -4.16 -6.88
CA ARG A 141 -5.42 -3.46 -5.77
C ARG A 141 -4.94 -3.91 -4.39
N VAL A 142 -5.11 -3.03 -3.41
CA VAL A 142 -5.08 -3.39 -2.00
C VAL A 142 -6.42 -4.02 -1.62
N LEU A 143 -6.40 -5.05 -0.77
CA LEU A 143 -7.58 -5.70 -0.20
C LEU A 143 -7.77 -5.33 1.28
N GLY A 144 -6.67 -5.09 2.00
CA GLY A 144 -6.72 -4.77 3.43
C GLY A 144 -5.47 -4.04 3.89
N LEU A 145 -5.66 -3.10 4.81
CA LEU A 145 -4.59 -2.28 5.40
C LEU A 145 -4.66 -2.36 6.92
N GLY A 146 -3.49 -2.53 7.54
CA GLY A 146 -3.31 -2.35 8.98
C GLY A 146 -2.09 -1.49 9.22
N CYS A 147 -2.27 -0.28 9.76
CA CYS A 147 -1.20 0.69 9.92
C CYS A 147 -1.29 1.41 11.27
N GLY A 148 -0.19 1.99 11.72
CA GLY A 148 -0.11 2.77 12.96
C GLY A 148 -0.21 1.93 14.23
N GLN A 149 0.03 0.62 14.16
CA GLN A 149 -0.09 -0.28 15.31
C GLN A 149 1.24 -0.40 16.06
N THR A 150 1.16 -0.53 17.39
CA THR A 150 2.31 -0.73 18.27
C THR A 150 2.92 -2.13 18.11
N SER A 151 2.10 -3.14 17.79
CA SER A 151 2.54 -4.50 17.47
C SER A 151 2.25 -4.86 16.01
N ARG A 152 3.13 -5.67 15.42
CA ARG A 152 3.01 -6.08 14.01
C ARG A 152 1.92 -7.13 13.81
N ILE A 153 1.66 -7.98 14.79
CA ILE A 153 0.53 -8.92 14.76
C ILE A 153 -0.81 -8.17 14.78
N ASP A 154 -0.92 -7.05 15.50
CA ASP A 154 -2.13 -6.23 15.51
C ASP A 154 -2.36 -5.59 14.13
N ALA A 155 -1.29 -5.14 13.46
CA ALA A 155 -1.38 -4.64 12.09
C ALA A 155 -1.85 -5.75 11.12
N VAL A 156 -1.34 -6.98 11.26
CA VAL A 156 -1.79 -8.14 10.46
C VAL A 156 -3.27 -8.41 10.69
N GLN A 157 -3.69 -8.48 11.95
CA GLN A 157 -5.09 -8.74 12.31
C GLN A 157 -6.02 -7.64 11.81
N LEU A 158 -5.61 -6.37 11.91
CA LEU A 158 -6.36 -5.22 11.40
C LEU A 158 -6.53 -5.28 9.88
N ALA A 159 -5.45 -5.59 9.14
CA ALA A 159 -5.50 -5.73 7.68
C ALA A 159 -6.48 -6.83 7.24
N ILE A 160 -6.40 -7.99 7.89
CA ILE A 160 -7.30 -9.13 7.61
C ILE A 160 -8.74 -8.79 7.99
N TRP A 161 -8.96 -8.18 9.16
CA TRP A 161 -10.30 -7.79 9.60
C TRP A 161 -10.93 -6.78 8.65
N LYS A 162 -10.19 -5.76 8.22
CA LYS A 162 -10.66 -4.77 7.23
C LYS A 162 -11.05 -5.45 5.92
N ALA A 163 -10.18 -6.30 5.38
CA ALA A 163 -10.46 -7.02 4.14
C ALA A 163 -11.76 -7.84 4.24
N LYS A 164 -11.90 -8.63 5.31
CA LYS A 164 -13.11 -9.44 5.55
C LYS A 164 -14.36 -8.59 5.76
N LYS A 165 -14.24 -7.47 6.49
CA LYS A 165 -15.35 -6.53 6.71
C LYS A 165 -15.96 -6.07 5.38
N PHE A 166 -15.12 -5.84 4.37
CA PHE A 166 -15.56 -5.39 3.04
C PHE A 166 -15.70 -6.53 2.02
N GLY A 167 -15.74 -7.78 2.48
CA GLY A 167 -16.07 -8.95 1.65
C GLY A 167 -14.95 -9.40 0.71
N HIS A 168 -13.70 -9.02 0.96
CA HIS A 168 -12.57 -9.44 0.13
C HIS A 168 -12.16 -10.88 0.44
N ASP A 169 -12.00 -11.67 -0.62
CA ASP A 169 -11.33 -12.97 -0.56
C ASP A 169 -9.82 -12.78 -0.60
N LEU A 170 -9.16 -13.28 0.44
CA LEU A 170 -7.70 -13.16 0.63
C LEU A 170 -6.93 -14.36 0.05
N THR A 171 -7.62 -15.35 -0.49
CA THR A 171 -7.00 -16.48 -1.20
C THR A 171 -6.09 -15.99 -2.33
N ASP A 172 -4.87 -16.52 -2.34
CA ASP A 172 -3.80 -16.22 -3.28
C ASP A 172 -3.42 -14.72 -3.33
N SER A 173 -3.63 -14.02 -2.21
CA SER A 173 -3.18 -12.64 -2.06
C SER A 173 -1.81 -12.57 -1.37
N VAL A 174 -1.15 -11.42 -1.54
CA VAL A 174 0.19 -11.16 -1.04
C VAL A 174 0.13 -10.21 0.15
N CYS A 175 0.94 -10.48 1.17
CA CYS A 175 1.13 -9.59 2.30
C CYS A 175 2.51 -8.89 2.22
N ALA A 176 2.52 -7.56 2.28
CA ALA A 176 3.72 -6.75 2.47
C ALA A 176 3.77 -6.17 3.88
N SER A 177 4.96 -6.18 4.48
CA SER A 177 5.23 -5.58 5.79
C SER A 177 6.37 -4.58 5.68
N ASP A 178 6.16 -3.36 6.18
CA ASP A 178 7.17 -2.29 6.15
C ASP A 178 8.44 -2.60 6.96
N GLY A 179 8.30 -3.47 7.97
CA GLY A 179 9.34 -3.99 8.83
C GLY A 179 9.36 -5.52 8.88
N PHE A 180 10.40 -6.10 9.47
CA PHE A 180 10.55 -7.56 9.51
C PHE A 180 9.50 -8.26 10.38
N PHE A 181 9.15 -9.52 10.13
CA PHE A 181 8.30 -10.24 11.10
C PHE A 181 9.13 -10.69 12.32
N PRO A 182 8.76 -10.33 13.55
CA PRO A 182 9.54 -10.70 14.73
C PRO A 182 9.32 -12.15 15.16
N PHE A 183 8.17 -12.75 14.82
CA PHE A 183 7.76 -14.09 15.26
C PHE A 183 6.88 -14.78 14.20
N ARG A 184 6.79 -16.11 14.28
CA ARG A 184 5.99 -16.94 13.36
C ARG A 184 4.48 -16.73 13.45
N ASP A 185 3.99 -16.15 14.55
CA ASP A 185 2.55 -15.92 14.81
C ASP A 185 1.86 -15.12 13.69
N CYS A 186 2.58 -14.15 13.12
CA CYS A 186 2.15 -13.37 11.98
C CYS A 186 1.98 -14.27 10.74
N ILE A 187 2.93 -15.17 10.49
CA ILE A 187 2.91 -16.10 9.36
C ILE A 187 1.75 -17.07 9.49
N ASP A 188 1.60 -17.70 10.66
CA ASP A 188 0.52 -18.64 10.95
C ASP A 188 -0.87 -17.95 10.78
N THR A 189 -0.97 -16.67 11.16
CA THR A 189 -2.20 -15.89 11.00
C THR A 189 -2.49 -15.57 9.53
N LEU A 190 -1.49 -15.18 8.75
CA LEU A 190 -1.62 -14.91 7.31
C LEU A 190 -2.00 -16.18 6.55
N ALA A 191 -1.35 -17.31 6.83
CA ALA A 191 -1.62 -18.60 6.21
C ALA A 191 -3.08 -19.07 6.40
N LYS A 192 -3.62 -18.93 7.62
CA LYS A 192 -5.02 -19.24 7.94
C LYS A 192 -6.04 -18.44 7.12
N ASN A 193 -5.60 -17.37 6.47
CA ASN A 193 -6.43 -16.48 5.67
C ASN A 193 -6.12 -16.56 4.17
N GLY A 194 -5.35 -17.56 3.73
CA GLY A 194 -5.12 -17.81 2.30
C GLY A 194 -4.02 -16.95 1.66
N ILE A 195 -3.21 -16.25 2.46
CA ILE A 195 -2.04 -15.53 1.96
C ILE A 195 -1.02 -16.51 1.41
N SER A 196 -0.61 -16.31 0.17
CA SER A 196 0.22 -17.26 -0.58
C SER A 196 1.67 -16.81 -0.77
N ALA A 197 1.92 -15.50 -0.61
CA ALA A 197 3.26 -14.92 -0.58
C ALA A 197 3.37 -13.72 0.37
N ILE A 198 4.58 -13.50 0.87
CA ILE A 198 4.93 -12.45 1.85
C ILE A 198 6.19 -11.71 1.37
N ILE A 199 6.20 -10.39 1.49
CA ILE A 199 7.40 -9.55 1.29
C ILE A 199 7.70 -8.73 2.54
N GLN A 200 8.96 -8.74 2.97
CA GLN A 200 9.45 -8.01 4.13
C GLN A 200 10.95 -7.65 3.98
N PRO A 201 11.52 -6.78 4.83
CA PRO A 201 12.94 -6.45 4.75
C PRO A 201 13.90 -7.61 5.09
N GLY A 202 13.52 -8.50 6.02
CA GLY A 202 14.44 -9.38 6.73
C GLY A 202 15.28 -8.62 7.78
N GLY A 203 16.16 -9.35 8.48
CA GLY A 203 17.04 -8.83 9.53
C GLY A 203 16.56 -9.10 10.96
N SER A 204 15.57 -9.97 11.17
CA SER A 204 15.16 -10.41 12.50
C SER A 204 16.13 -11.45 13.06
N LYS A 205 16.31 -11.48 14.39
CA LYS A 205 16.97 -12.61 15.06
C LYS A 205 16.20 -13.93 14.86
N ASN A 206 14.91 -13.84 14.56
CA ASN A 206 13.99 -14.97 14.38
C ASN A 206 13.60 -15.17 12.90
N ASP A 207 14.38 -14.66 11.94
CA ASP A 207 14.05 -14.83 10.51
C ASP A 207 13.94 -16.31 10.13
N GLU A 208 14.85 -17.16 10.62
CA GLU A 208 14.83 -18.61 10.37
C GLU A 208 13.53 -19.27 10.83
N GLU A 209 12.94 -18.81 11.94
CA GLU A 209 11.66 -19.31 12.42
C GLU A 209 10.51 -18.91 11.48
N CYS A 210 10.52 -17.67 10.99
CA CYS A 210 9.50 -17.18 10.05
C CYS A 210 9.62 -17.84 8.67
N ILE A 211 10.85 -18.06 8.19
CA ILE A 211 11.16 -18.76 6.93
C ILE A 211 10.70 -20.22 7.04
N SER A 212 11.02 -20.89 8.15
CA SER A 212 10.59 -22.27 8.42
C SER A 212 9.06 -22.37 8.44
N ALA A 213 8.37 -21.46 9.12
CA ALA A 213 6.91 -21.42 9.11
C ALA A 213 6.34 -21.20 7.70
N CYS A 214 6.93 -20.34 6.87
CA CYS A 214 6.50 -20.18 5.48
C CYS A 214 6.70 -21.45 4.66
N ASN A 215 7.82 -22.15 4.85
CA ASN A 215 8.08 -23.43 4.18
C ASN A 215 7.08 -24.52 4.61
N GLU A 216 6.79 -24.63 5.91
CA GLU A 216 5.76 -25.54 6.46
C GLU A 216 4.38 -25.28 5.86
N LEU A 217 4.04 -24.01 5.66
CA LEU A 217 2.71 -23.55 5.23
C LEU A 217 2.62 -23.32 3.71
N ASN A 218 3.68 -23.65 2.96
CA ASN A 218 3.77 -23.46 1.51
C ASN A 218 3.48 -22.00 1.07
N ILE A 219 4.12 -21.05 1.73
CA ILE A 219 4.07 -19.60 1.47
C ILE A 219 5.42 -19.16 0.90
N ALA A 220 5.41 -18.36 -0.16
CA ALA A 220 6.63 -17.75 -0.67
C ALA A 220 7.01 -16.55 0.20
N MET A 221 8.29 -16.39 0.56
CA MET A 221 8.78 -15.22 1.30
C MET A 221 9.92 -14.54 0.54
N VAL A 222 9.80 -13.22 0.40
CA VAL A 222 10.76 -12.36 -0.28
C VAL A 222 11.37 -11.38 0.71
N PHE A 223 12.70 -11.33 0.76
CA PHE A 223 13.48 -10.35 1.53
C PHE A 223 13.99 -9.24 0.62
N THR A 224 13.69 -8.00 0.97
CA THR A 224 14.16 -6.82 0.21
C THR A 224 15.50 -6.28 0.72
N GLY A 225 15.83 -6.49 2.00
CA GLY A 225 16.96 -5.87 2.67
C GLY A 225 16.78 -4.38 3.02
N VAL A 226 15.62 -3.79 2.71
CA VAL A 226 15.32 -2.36 2.90
C VAL A 226 14.06 -2.19 3.73
N ARG A 227 14.11 -1.33 4.75
CA ARG A 227 12.99 -1.06 5.66
C ARG A 227 12.42 0.33 5.41
N HIS A 228 11.12 0.41 5.10
CA HIS A 228 10.41 1.68 4.88
C HIS A 228 9.58 2.07 6.10
N PHE A 229 10.26 2.46 7.19
CA PHE A 229 9.59 2.83 8.43
C PHE A 229 9.14 4.30 8.42
N LYS A 230 7.90 4.56 8.83
CA LYS A 230 7.31 5.89 8.85
C LYS A 230 6.47 6.14 10.10
N HIS A 231 6.88 7.12 10.90
CA HIS A 231 6.06 7.67 11.99
C HIS A 231 4.93 8.53 11.45
#